data_AF-G1XDD3-F1
#
_entry.id   AF-G1XDD3-F1
#
_cell.length_a   1.000
_cell.length_b   1.000
_cell.length_c   1.000
_cell.angle_alpha   90.00
_cell.angle_beta   90.00
_cell.angle_gamma   90.00
#
_symmetry.space_group_name_H-M   'P 1'
#
loop_
_entity.id
_entity.type
_entity.pdbx_description
1 polymer ?
#
loop_
_entity_poly.entity_id
_entity_poly.type
_entity_poly.pdbx_seq_one_letter_code
_entity_poly.pdbx_strand_id
1 'polypeptide(L)'
;MVNFQISAASAVAILASVSQVSAHVRFLQSWGSYNHKVGGGALGHLYYYAAKNHGPNQWPGQWDVIAFSTPVVPAWWPSPHAGKPRQWMSQGCGASLQTVYDYAYSVNPGLAAPPSLLPGDKWGELWKHRNYHVFMAPVHGNAYIQTKQAVLKEITEGRMALATPGGWVEIATYQVNDDGAGPFRCRIDETGTGQHFTDWVYPVRQPPGEHGKASIGPWWNNQQSIIRVNLPAGIKCAGQYSKGFQNVCMLRCENYAPNGPFGACVPFQVMYPQEAPKPAPVPVKVEPKVEPEPPKGNPGYDVGQSNYKENSYYKNKRRAVSAVETRAMRRAVSMAGTRAIEKEEKMRKRAAQPADAGAGTHALEAEEKRLGHSSSKRAAQPADAGAGTNALEAEEGKLGHKAN
;
A
#
# COMPACT_ATOMS: atom_id res chain seq x y z
N MET A 1 11.75 -20.51 30.40
CA MET A 1 10.77 -19.76 29.60
C MET A 1 10.59 -18.40 30.27
N VAL A 2 11.09 -17.32 29.64
CA VAL A 2 10.94 -15.96 30.18
C VAL A 2 9.70 -15.37 29.53
N ASN A 3 8.61 -15.23 30.30
CA ASN A 3 7.37 -14.61 29.86
C ASN A 3 7.55 -13.10 29.84
N PHE A 4 7.68 -12.50 28.66
CA PHE A 4 7.51 -11.07 28.49
C PHE A 4 6.02 -10.75 28.42
N GLN A 5 5.44 -10.30 29.53
CA GLN A 5 4.15 -9.63 29.51
C GLN A 5 4.36 -8.20 29.00
N ILE A 6 3.99 -7.95 27.75
CA ILE A 6 3.94 -6.59 27.21
C ILE A 6 2.59 -6.00 27.61
N SER A 7 2.61 -4.96 28.45
CA SER A 7 1.39 -4.25 28.86
C SER A 7 0.73 -3.55 27.66
N ALA A 8 -0.60 -3.42 27.68
CA ALA A 8 -1.36 -2.69 26.65
C ALA A 8 -0.89 -1.23 26.49
N ALA A 9 -0.32 -0.61 27.53
CA ALA A 9 0.25 0.74 27.45
C ALA A 9 1.56 0.79 26.63
N SER A 10 2.31 -0.31 26.57
CA SER A 10 3.53 -0.42 25.77
C SER A 10 3.24 -0.67 24.28
N ALA A 11 2.08 -1.24 23.94
CA ALA A 11 1.63 -1.37 22.55
C ALA A 11 1.25 -0.01 21.93
N VAL A 12 0.74 0.94 22.74
CA VAL A 12 0.40 2.30 22.29
C VAL A 12 1.66 3.14 22.04
N ALA A 13 2.75 2.91 22.78
CA ALA A 13 4.00 3.64 22.60
C ALA A 13 4.75 3.24 21.32
N ILE A 14 4.63 1.99 20.85
CA ILE A 14 5.24 1.55 19.58
C ILE A 14 4.49 2.15 18.37
N LEU A 15 3.20 2.47 18.52
CA LEU A 15 2.41 3.22 17.53
C LEU A 15 2.68 4.73 17.55
N ALA A 16 3.13 5.29 18.68
CA ALA A 16 3.35 6.73 18.83
C ALA A 16 4.70 7.24 18.30
N SER A 17 5.68 6.36 18.07
CA SER A 17 7.04 6.74 17.63
C SER A 17 7.35 6.53 16.14
N VAL A 18 6.38 6.06 15.33
CA VAL A 18 6.53 5.97 13.86
C VAL A 18 5.77 7.12 13.18
N SER A 19 6.29 8.31 13.38
CA SER A 19 5.77 9.57 12.85
C SER A 19 5.99 9.80 11.35
N GLN A 20 6.17 8.74 10.55
CA GLN A 20 6.59 8.87 9.14
C GLN A 20 5.90 7.96 8.12
N VAL A 21 5.05 7.02 8.51
CA VAL A 21 4.52 6.04 7.54
C VAL A 21 3.07 6.35 7.17
N SER A 22 2.93 6.92 5.98
CA SER A 22 1.67 7.28 5.37
C SER A 22 1.30 6.22 4.36
N ALA A 23 0.47 5.29 4.81
CA ALA A 23 -0.35 4.45 3.97
C ALA A 23 0.30 3.17 3.44
N HIS A 24 -0.51 2.10 3.45
CA HIS A 24 0.02 0.78 3.72
C HIS A 24 -0.31 -0.29 2.66
N VAL A 25 -1.19 -0.02 1.70
CA VAL A 25 -1.51 -0.97 0.61
C VAL A 25 -1.74 -0.29 -0.73
N ARG A 26 -1.16 -0.82 -1.80
CA ARG A 26 -1.37 -0.35 -3.18
C ARG A 26 -2.26 -1.36 -3.90
N PHE A 27 -3.25 -0.89 -4.66
CA PHE A 27 -3.99 -1.73 -5.61
C PHE A 27 -3.31 -1.61 -6.96
N LEU A 28 -2.82 -2.72 -7.49
CA LEU A 28 -1.95 -2.74 -8.67
C LEU A 28 -2.71 -2.97 -9.96
N GLN A 29 -3.60 -3.95 -9.94
CA GLN A 29 -4.31 -4.44 -11.11
C GLN A 29 -5.59 -5.13 -10.67
N SER A 30 -6.58 -5.17 -11.56
CA SER A 30 -7.82 -5.90 -11.33
C SER A 30 -8.18 -6.80 -12.51
N TRP A 31 -9.06 -7.76 -12.28
CA TRP A 31 -9.62 -8.64 -13.31
C TRP A 31 -11.07 -8.94 -12.97
N GLY A 32 -11.87 -9.26 -13.99
CA GLY A 32 -13.27 -9.63 -13.79
C GLY A 32 -13.60 -10.99 -14.39
N SER A 33 -14.73 -11.53 -13.96
CA SER A 33 -15.21 -12.87 -14.35
C SER A 33 -15.53 -13.06 -15.82
N TYR A 34 -15.81 -11.98 -16.58
CA TYR A 34 -16.18 -12.11 -17.99
C TYR A 34 -14.96 -12.45 -18.85
N ASN A 35 -13.83 -11.77 -18.60
CA ASN A 35 -12.58 -12.04 -19.29
C ASN A 35 -11.39 -11.70 -18.40
N HIS A 36 -10.89 -12.70 -17.68
CA HIS A 36 -9.74 -12.58 -16.78
C HIS A 36 -8.40 -12.28 -17.48
N LYS A 37 -8.35 -12.28 -18.83
CA LYS A 37 -7.14 -11.89 -19.59
C LYS A 37 -7.07 -10.39 -19.80
N VAL A 38 -8.20 -9.68 -19.68
CA VAL A 38 -8.24 -8.23 -19.76
C VAL A 38 -8.03 -7.67 -18.35
N GLY A 39 -6.86 -7.05 -18.16
CA GLY A 39 -6.52 -6.39 -16.91
C GLY A 39 -7.24 -5.06 -16.77
N GLY A 40 -7.85 -4.83 -15.61
CA GLY A 40 -8.31 -3.54 -15.12
C GLY A 40 -7.29 -2.84 -14.25
N GLY A 41 -7.57 -1.57 -13.96
CA GLY A 41 -6.75 -0.74 -13.11
C GLY A 41 -7.37 -0.37 -11.77
N ALA A 42 -6.62 0.39 -10.98
CA ALA A 42 -7.10 1.05 -9.76
C ALA A 42 -6.91 2.57 -9.88
N LEU A 43 -7.93 3.33 -9.45
CA LEU A 43 -7.88 4.78 -9.54
C LEU A 43 -6.82 5.34 -8.59
N GLY A 44 -5.99 6.23 -9.11
CA GLY A 44 -4.89 6.85 -8.35
C GLY A 44 -3.60 6.05 -8.33
N HIS A 45 -3.59 4.80 -8.79
CA HIS A 45 -2.37 4.01 -8.89
C HIS A 45 -1.42 4.59 -9.96
N LEU A 46 -0.15 4.70 -9.60
CA LEU A 46 0.92 5.21 -10.44
C LEU A 46 1.79 4.04 -10.92
N TYR A 47 1.37 3.45 -12.03
CA TYR A 47 1.98 2.25 -12.66
C TYR A 47 3.48 2.36 -12.98
N TYR A 48 4.02 3.58 -13.04
CA TYR A 48 5.45 3.80 -13.27
C TYR A 48 6.32 3.57 -12.02
N TYR A 49 5.71 3.48 -10.83
CA TYR A 49 6.41 3.05 -9.62
C TYR A 49 6.23 1.56 -9.39
N ALA A 50 7.32 0.81 -9.52
CA ALA A 50 7.34 -0.62 -9.25
C ALA A 50 6.81 -0.96 -7.84
N ALA A 51 5.98 -1.98 -7.74
CA ALA A 51 5.51 -2.57 -6.48
C ALA A 51 6.59 -3.48 -5.90
N LYS A 52 7.55 -2.87 -5.19
CA LYS A 52 8.66 -3.54 -4.52
C LYS A 52 8.99 -2.83 -3.22
N ASN A 53 9.83 -3.44 -2.40
CA ASN A 53 10.28 -2.83 -1.15
C ASN A 53 11.11 -1.56 -1.44
N HIS A 54 10.61 -0.42 -1.00
CA HIS A 54 11.29 0.89 -1.09
C HIS A 54 11.78 1.37 0.29
N GLY A 55 11.80 0.48 1.28
CA GLY A 55 12.07 0.79 2.67
C GLY A 55 10.93 1.58 3.33
N PRO A 56 11.21 2.27 4.46
CA PRO A 56 10.19 3.02 5.21
C PRO A 56 9.77 4.34 4.54
N ASN A 57 10.38 4.68 3.40
CA ASN A 57 10.21 5.98 2.78
C ASN A 57 8.84 6.10 2.11
N GLN A 58 8.15 7.20 2.37
CA GLN A 58 6.90 7.54 1.69
C GLN A 58 7.11 7.67 0.17
N TRP A 59 8.25 8.20 -0.26
CA TRP A 59 8.62 8.24 -1.67
C TRP A 59 9.62 7.14 -2.04
N PRO A 60 9.42 6.41 -3.16
CA PRO A 60 8.21 6.37 -3.98
C PRO A 60 7.15 5.40 -3.44
N GLY A 61 7.47 4.62 -2.40
CA GLY A 61 6.73 3.40 -2.03
C GLY A 61 5.29 3.62 -1.56
N GLN A 62 4.95 4.81 -1.08
CA GLN A 62 3.63 5.15 -0.55
C GLN A 62 2.95 6.31 -1.30
N TRP A 63 3.59 6.80 -2.37
CA TRP A 63 3.21 8.05 -3.02
C TRP A 63 1.83 8.00 -3.67
N ASP A 64 1.43 6.84 -4.16
CA ASP A 64 0.15 6.55 -4.80
C ASP A 64 -0.78 5.69 -3.95
N VAL A 65 -0.47 5.51 -2.66
CA VAL A 65 -1.39 4.82 -1.76
C VAL A 65 -2.56 5.74 -1.45
N ILE A 66 -3.77 5.19 -1.54
CA ILE A 66 -5.01 5.90 -1.29
C ILE A 66 -5.42 5.72 0.17
N ALA A 67 -5.70 6.84 0.83
CA ALA A 67 -6.37 6.88 2.11
C ALA A 67 -7.80 7.39 1.93
N PHE A 68 -8.75 6.72 2.58
CA PHE A 68 -10.14 7.17 2.69
C PHE A 68 -10.36 8.00 3.96
N SER A 69 -9.40 8.88 4.27
CA SER A 69 -9.45 9.76 5.43
C SER A 69 -8.79 11.10 5.15
N THR A 70 -9.24 12.13 5.84
CA THR A 70 -8.62 13.45 5.84
C THR A 70 -8.14 13.79 7.25
N PRO A 71 -6.90 14.27 7.43
CA PRO A 71 -5.79 14.29 6.44
C PRO A 71 -5.36 12.89 5.95
N VAL A 72 -4.60 12.84 4.84
CA VAL A 72 -4.01 11.59 4.32
C VAL A 72 -2.90 11.05 5.24
N VAL A 73 -2.16 11.94 5.90
CA VAL A 73 -1.19 11.62 6.95
C VAL A 73 -1.76 12.06 8.30
N PRO A 74 -1.74 11.23 9.36
CA PRO A 74 -2.18 11.70 10.67
C PRO A 74 -1.34 12.90 11.10
N ALA A 75 -2.01 13.97 11.50
CA ALA A 75 -1.33 15.13 12.02
C ALA A 75 -0.77 14.82 13.42
N TRP A 76 0.53 15.02 13.57
CA TRP A 76 1.22 14.95 14.86
C TRP A 76 2.07 16.20 15.05
N TRP A 77 2.56 16.42 16.26
CA TRP A 77 3.39 17.57 16.59
C TRP A 77 4.68 17.57 15.75
N PRO A 78 5.05 18.62 14.99
CA PRO A 78 4.67 20.03 15.14
C PRO A 78 3.66 20.55 14.11
N SER A 79 2.87 19.70 13.45
CA SER A 79 1.87 20.17 12.49
C SER A 79 0.83 21.10 13.15
N PRO A 80 0.40 22.19 12.48
CA PRO A 80 -0.73 23.03 12.94
C PRO A 80 -2.06 22.26 13.07
N HIS A 81 -2.12 21.05 12.53
CA HIS A 81 -3.27 20.17 12.58
C HIS A 81 -3.14 19.08 13.66
N ALA A 82 -2.06 19.09 14.45
CA ALA A 82 -1.84 18.13 15.53
C ALA A 82 -3.03 18.11 16.52
N GLY A 83 -3.37 16.92 17.01
CA GLY A 83 -4.49 16.72 17.94
C GLY A 83 -5.88 16.74 17.28
N LYS A 84 -5.99 17.02 15.99
CA LYS A 84 -7.26 16.91 15.26
C LYS A 84 -7.49 15.45 14.84
N PRO A 85 -8.63 14.83 15.19
CA PRO A 85 -8.92 13.47 14.77
C PRO A 85 -9.11 13.43 13.26
N ARG A 86 -8.76 12.29 12.66
CA ARG A 86 -9.04 12.07 11.24
C ARG A 86 -10.53 11.89 11.01
N GLN A 87 -10.98 12.39 9.88
CA GLN A 87 -12.33 12.17 9.39
C GLN A 87 -12.27 11.15 8.26
N TRP A 88 -12.97 10.03 8.42
CA TRP A 88 -13.08 9.02 7.38
C TRP A 88 -14.10 9.47 6.32
N MET A 89 -13.82 9.15 5.07
CA MET A 89 -14.63 9.54 3.94
C MET A 89 -15.70 8.48 3.70
N SER A 90 -16.97 8.82 3.86
CA SER A 90 -18.07 7.88 3.60
C SER A 90 -18.40 7.73 2.12
N GLN A 91 -17.86 8.54 1.22
CA GLN A 91 -18.04 8.46 -0.24
C GLN A 91 -16.73 8.84 -0.94
N GLY A 92 -16.69 8.80 -2.27
CA GLY A 92 -15.52 9.15 -3.05
C GLY A 92 -14.44 8.06 -3.10
N CYS A 93 -13.40 8.35 -3.88
CA CYS A 93 -12.28 7.45 -4.14
C CYS A 93 -10.99 7.82 -3.39
N GLY A 94 -11.12 8.59 -2.31
CA GLY A 94 -10.01 8.95 -1.42
C GLY A 94 -9.02 9.95 -2.02
N ALA A 95 -7.85 10.05 -1.39
CA ALA A 95 -6.71 10.84 -1.85
C ALA A 95 -5.40 10.11 -1.58
N SER A 96 -4.35 10.44 -2.35
CA SER A 96 -2.98 9.99 -2.11
C SER A 96 -2.05 11.17 -1.84
N LEU A 97 -0.82 10.88 -1.44
CA LEU A 97 0.23 11.91 -1.35
C LEU A 97 0.42 12.63 -2.69
N GLN A 98 0.37 11.90 -3.82
CA GLN A 98 0.43 12.49 -5.16
C GLN A 98 -0.68 13.51 -5.39
N THR A 99 -1.96 13.16 -5.15
CA THR A 99 -3.06 14.07 -5.48
C THR A 99 -3.08 15.31 -4.58
N VAL A 100 -2.75 15.13 -3.30
CA VAL A 100 -2.59 16.24 -2.35
C VAL A 100 -1.41 17.13 -2.73
N TYR A 101 -0.28 16.54 -3.11
CA TYR A 101 0.88 17.28 -3.60
C TYR A 101 0.57 18.07 -4.87
N ASP A 102 -0.06 17.44 -5.87
CA ASP A 102 -0.38 18.08 -7.14
C ASP A 102 -1.31 19.26 -6.95
N TYR A 103 -2.34 19.09 -6.12
CA TYR A 103 -3.22 20.18 -5.77
C TYR A 103 -2.47 21.30 -5.06
N ALA A 104 -1.72 20.99 -4.00
CA ALA A 104 -0.93 21.99 -3.26
C ALA A 104 0.05 22.74 -4.17
N TYR A 105 0.73 22.03 -5.07
CA TYR A 105 1.66 22.61 -6.03
C TYR A 105 0.93 23.51 -7.04
N SER A 106 -0.27 23.14 -7.47
CA SER A 106 -1.05 23.95 -8.42
C SER A 106 -1.57 25.27 -7.83
N VAL A 107 -1.90 25.28 -6.52
CA VAL A 107 -2.41 26.48 -5.84
C VAL A 107 -1.30 27.33 -5.23
N ASN A 108 -0.28 26.70 -4.66
CA ASN A 108 0.85 27.38 -4.04
C ASN A 108 2.14 26.53 -4.20
N PRO A 109 2.86 26.69 -5.33
CA PRO A 109 4.11 25.98 -5.56
C PRO A 109 5.14 26.20 -4.46
N GLY A 110 5.16 27.38 -3.83
CA GLY A 110 6.08 27.70 -2.73
C GLY A 110 5.79 26.92 -1.46
N LEU A 111 4.53 26.52 -1.23
CA LEU A 111 4.15 25.65 -0.12
C LEU A 111 4.55 24.19 -0.39
N ALA A 112 4.30 23.69 -1.60
CA ALA A 112 4.59 22.29 -1.93
C ALA A 112 6.09 22.03 -2.21
N ALA A 113 6.79 23.04 -2.71
CA ALA A 113 8.17 22.96 -3.19
C ALA A 113 8.91 24.30 -2.96
N PRO A 114 9.11 24.71 -1.69
CA PRO A 114 9.79 25.98 -1.38
C PRO A 114 11.20 25.98 -1.98
N PRO A 115 11.58 27.03 -2.75
CA PRO A 115 12.89 27.09 -3.41
C PRO A 115 14.07 26.92 -2.45
N SER A 116 13.93 27.33 -1.19
CA SER A 116 14.94 27.20 -0.14
C SER A 116 15.26 25.75 0.27
N LEU A 117 14.36 24.80 -0.03
CA LEU A 117 14.48 23.38 0.31
C LEU A 117 14.63 22.46 -0.93
N LEU A 118 14.63 23.03 -2.14
CA LEU A 118 14.91 22.30 -3.38
C LEU A 118 16.40 21.93 -3.63
N PRO A 119 17.42 22.58 -3.03
CA PRO A 119 18.80 22.11 -3.12
C PRO A 119 18.94 20.66 -2.65
N GLY A 120 19.73 19.86 -3.38
CA GLY A 120 19.72 18.40 -3.28
C GLY A 120 20.24 17.80 -1.97
N ASP A 121 20.76 18.60 -1.06
CA ASP A 121 21.15 18.23 0.30
C ASP A 121 20.00 18.35 1.31
N LYS A 122 18.91 19.03 0.96
CA LYS A 122 17.78 19.35 1.87
C LYS A 122 16.53 18.49 1.68
N TRP A 123 16.63 17.35 0.99
CA TRP A 123 15.48 16.46 0.75
C TRP A 123 14.75 16.03 2.01
N GLY A 124 15.47 15.75 3.10
CA GLY A 124 14.85 15.40 4.39
C GLY A 124 13.99 16.53 4.95
N GLU A 125 14.46 17.78 4.84
CA GLU A 125 13.74 18.96 5.30
C GLU A 125 12.55 19.29 4.40
N LEU A 126 12.71 19.17 3.08
CA LEU A 126 11.60 19.29 2.14
C LEU A 126 10.48 18.28 2.45
N TRP A 127 10.86 17.07 2.82
CA TRP A 127 9.91 16.02 3.14
C TRP A 127 9.16 16.27 4.45
N LYS A 128 9.87 16.71 5.50
CA LYS A 128 9.26 17.17 6.75
C LYS A 128 8.30 18.34 6.50
N HIS A 129 8.73 19.32 5.71
CA HIS A 129 7.92 20.48 5.31
C HIS A 129 6.62 20.05 4.62
N ARG A 130 6.71 19.17 3.62
CA ARG A 130 5.52 18.64 2.92
C ARG A 130 4.61 17.86 3.85
N ASN A 131 5.17 17.01 4.72
CA ASN A 131 4.37 16.30 5.72
C ASN A 131 3.58 17.27 6.61
N TYR A 132 4.24 18.26 7.21
CA TYR A 132 3.60 19.16 8.17
C TYR A 132 2.59 20.11 7.54
N HIS A 133 2.90 20.64 6.35
CA HIS A 133 2.14 21.72 5.73
C HIS A 133 1.20 21.27 4.60
N VAL A 134 1.41 20.07 4.05
CA VAL A 134 0.65 19.57 2.90
C VAL A 134 -0.09 18.29 3.25
N PHE A 135 0.60 17.25 3.73
CA PHE A 135 -0.01 15.93 3.87
C PHE A 135 -0.79 15.71 5.18
N MET A 136 -0.42 16.43 6.23
CA MET A 136 -1.15 16.47 7.51
C MET A 136 -2.26 17.52 7.55
N ALA A 137 -2.39 18.33 6.49
CA ALA A 137 -3.47 19.28 6.36
C ALA A 137 -4.77 18.60 5.87
N PRO A 138 -5.95 19.12 6.26
CA PRO A 138 -7.21 18.66 5.70
C PRO A 138 -7.16 18.65 4.18
N VAL A 139 -7.50 17.52 3.60
CA VAL A 139 -7.53 17.33 2.14
C VAL A 139 -8.60 18.24 1.55
N HIS A 140 -8.19 19.08 0.61
CA HIS A 140 -9.11 19.91 -0.15
C HIS A 140 -9.91 19.06 -1.15
N GLY A 141 -11.17 19.42 -1.45
CA GLY A 141 -12.03 18.66 -2.37
C GLY A 141 -11.41 18.35 -3.74
N ASN A 142 -10.72 19.34 -4.31
CA ASN A 142 -10.01 19.21 -5.60
C ASN A 142 -8.75 18.33 -5.54
N ALA A 143 -8.28 17.97 -4.35
CA ALA A 143 -7.16 17.05 -4.13
C ALA A 143 -7.60 15.59 -4.00
N TYR A 144 -8.91 15.31 -3.97
CA TYR A 144 -9.41 13.95 -4.07
C TYR A 144 -9.17 13.35 -5.45
N ILE A 145 -9.20 12.03 -5.53
CA ILE A 145 -9.23 11.31 -6.79
C ILE A 145 -10.45 11.77 -7.58
N GLN A 146 -10.19 12.43 -8.69
CA GLN A 146 -11.22 12.90 -9.61
C GLN A 146 -11.71 11.70 -10.44
N THR A 147 -12.75 11.03 -9.95
CA THR A 147 -13.19 9.72 -10.46
C THR A 147 -13.36 9.72 -11.97
N LYS A 148 -14.02 10.74 -12.53
CA LYS A 148 -14.32 10.77 -13.96
C LYS A 148 -13.04 10.71 -14.80
N GLN A 149 -12.09 11.59 -14.48
CA GLN A 149 -10.81 11.71 -15.17
C GLN A 149 -9.93 10.49 -14.93
N ALA A 150 -9.93 9.95 -13.71
CA ALA A 150 -9.16 8.76 -13.37
C ALA A 150 -9.65 7.53 -14.15
N VAL A 151 -10.97 7.34 -14.30
CA VAL A 151 -11.54 6.26 -15.12
C VAL A 151 -11.22 6.46 -16.60
N LEU A 152 -11.36 7.67 -17.14
CA LEU A 152 -10.98 7.95 -18.53
C LEU A 152 -9.51 7.62 -18.79
N LYS A 153 -8.62 7.93 -17.85
CA LYS A 153 -7.21 7.55 -17.94
C LYS A 153 -7.03 6.02 -17.98
N GLU A 154 -7.73 5.27 -17.14
CA GLU A 154 -7.66 3.81 -17.16
C GLU A 154 -8.22 3.24 -18.48
N ILE A 155 -9.30 3.82 -19.01
CA ILE A 155 -9.86 3.47 -20.34
C ILE A 155 -8.86 3.72 -21.47
N THR A 156 -8.27 4.92 -21.53
CA THR A 156 -7.29 5.29 -22.57
C THR A 156 -6.09 4.35 -22.60
N GLU A 157 -5.76 3.77 -21.46
CA GLU A 157 -4.64 2.88 -21.31
C GLU A 157 -5.02 1.38 -21.37
N GLY A 158 -6.27 1.08 -21.73
CA GLY A 158 -6.77 -0.29 -21.88
C GLY A 158 -6.90 -1.05 -20.55
N ARG A 159 -7.06 -0.36 -19.43
CA ARG A 159 -7.12 -0.92 -18.06
C ARG A 159 -8.54 -0.92 -17.51
N MET A 160 -9.44 -1.69 -18.11
CA MET A 160 -10.81 -1.87 -17.62
C MET A 160 -11.10 -3.35 -17.35
N ALA A 161 -11.39 -3.70 -16.10
CA ALA A 161 -11.78 -5.06 -15.75
C ALA A 161 -13.18 -5.35 -16.32
N LEU A 162 -13.38 -6.55 -16.87
CA LEU A 162 -14.65 -6.96 -17.46
C LEU A 162 -15.27 -8.07 -16.60
N ALA A 163 -16.46 -7.83 -16.06
CA ALA A 163 -17.16 -8.77 -15.19
C ALA A 163 -18.58 -9.08 -15.69
N THR A 164 -19.16 -10.16 -15.17
CA THR A 164 -20.56 -10.52 -15.41
C THR A 164 -21.42 -10.22 -14.18
N PRO A 165 -22.74 -10.02 -14.33
CA PRO A 165 -23.65 -10.06 -13.20
C PRO A 165 -23.49 -11.38 -12.43
N GLY A 166 -23.45 -11.33 -11.10
CA GLY A 166 -23.25 -12.52 -10.26
C GLY A 166 -21.83 -13.10 -10.30
N GLY A 167 -20.94 -12.48 -11.08
CA GLY A 167 -19.55 -12.89 -11.22
C GLY A 167 -18.67 -12.37 -10.10
N TRP A 168 -17.44 -11.98 -10.43
CA TRP A 168 -16.47 -11.50 -9.46
C TRP A 168 -15.54 -10.45 -10.06
N VAL A 169 -14.93 -9.66 -9.18
CA VAL A 169 -13.76 -8.82 -9.45
C VAL A 169 -12.63 -9.24 -8.52
N GLU A 170 -11.45 -9.49 -9.08
CA GLU A 170 -10.21 -9.71 -8.36
C GLU A 170 -9.32 -8.48 -8.43
N ILE A 171 -8.56 -8.24 -7.37
CA ILE A 171 -7.67 -7.10 -7.23
C ILE A 171 -6.34 -7.61 -6.68
N ALA A 172 -5.28 -7.41 -7.43
CA ALA A 172 -3.92 -7.57 -6.92
C ALA A 172 -3.57 -6.39 -6.03
N THR A 173 -3.19 -6.69 -4.79
CA THR A 173 -2.72 -5.72 -3.82
C THR A 173 -1.25 -5.90 -3.53
N TYR A 174 -0.59 -4.84 -3.07
CA TYR A 174 0.77 -4.87 -2.54
C TYR A 174 0.77 -4.21 -1.17
N GLN A 175 1.03 -4.99 -0.13
CA GLN A 175 1.14 -4.49 1.22
C GLN A 175 2.49 -3.78 1.38
N VAL A 176 2.47 -2.46 1.59
CA VAL A 176 3.67 -1.64 1.80
C VAL A 176 4.24 -1.86 3.20
N ASN A 177 3.39 -1.93 4.22
CA ASN A 177 3.75 -2.14 5.63
C ASN A 177 2.54 -2.61 6.46
N ASP A 178 2.68 -2.67 7.79
CA ASP A 178 1.82 -3.39 8.73
C ASP A 178 0.32 -3.10 8.59
N ASP A 179 -0.12 -1.83 8.63
CA ASP A 179 -1.53 -1.44 8.52
C ASP A 179 -2.13 -1.60 7.12
N GLY A 180 -1.44 -2.29 6.21
CA GLY A 180 -1.85 -2.51 4.81
C GLY A 180 -2.46 -3.87 4.59
N ALA A 181 -2.52 -4.66 5.64
CA ALA A 181 -3.02 -6.00 5.62
C ALA A 181 -4.55 -6.00 5.53
N GLY A 182 -5.11 -7.21 5.43
CA GLY A 182 -6.55 -7.43 5.58
C GLY A 182 -6.97 -7.41 7.05
N PRO A 183 -8.28 -7.59 7.33
CA PRO A 183 -9.33 -7.75 6.35
C PRO A 183 -9.69 -6.43 5.65
N PHE A 184 -10.32 -6.58 4.49
CA PHE A 184 -10.94 -5.53 3.70
C PHE A 184 -12.45 -5.67 3.76
N ARG A 185 -13.14 -4.54 3.58
CA ARG A 185 -14.55 -4.45 3.23
C ARG A 185 -14.68 -3.67 1.94
N CYS A 186 -15.68 -4.01 1.13
CA CYS A 186 -15.89 -3.37 -0.14
C CYS A 186 -17.33 -2.91 -0.30
N ARG A 187 -17.60 -2.08 -1.29
CA ARG A 187 -18.95 -1.62 -1.64
C ARG A 187 -18.94 -1.10 -3.07
N ILE A 188 -20.12 -1.06 -3.68
CA ILE A 188 -20.25 -0.84 -5.12
C ILE A 188 -21.03 0.45 -5.34
N ASP A 189 -20.55 1.30 -6.25
CA ASP A 189 -21.35 2.39 -6.80
C ASP A 189 -21.81 1.99 -8.20
N GLU A 190 -23.12 1.73 -8.30
CA GLU A 190 -23.79 1.37 -9.54
C GLU A 190 -23.91 2.54 -10.52
N THR A 191 -23.84 3.79 -10.05
CA THR A 191 -23.82 4.96 -10.94
C THR A 191 -22.49 5.10 -11.70
N GLY A 192 -21.44 4.45 -11.22
CA GLY A 192 -20.09 4.54 -11.78
C GLY A 192 -19.39 5.88 -11.53
N THR A 193 -19.95 6.76 -10.68
CA THR A 193 -19.41 8.10 -10.39
C THR A 193 -18.44 8.12 -9.21
N GLY A 194 -18.45 7.08 -8.39
CA GLY A 194 -17.72 6.99 -7.13
C GLY A 194 -18.36 7.77 -5.98
N GLN A 195 -19.63 8.15 -6.08
CA GLN A 195 -20.33 9.03 -5.11
C GLN A 195 -21.49 8.37 -4.37
N HIS A 196 -21.97 7.22 -4.87
CA HIS A 196 -23.14 6.56 -4.33
C HIS A 196 -22.86 5.07 -4.05
N PHE A 197 -21.98 4.81 -3.08
CA PHE A 197 -21.68 3.44 -2.69
C PHE A 197 -22.82 2.81 -1.89
N THR A 198 -23.15 1.57 -2.24
CA THR A 198 -24.11 0.69 -1.54
C THR A 198 -23.58 0.21 -0.19
N ASP A 199 -24.35 -0.67 0.45
CA ASP A 199 -23.95 -1.40 1.65
C ASP A 199 -22.65 -2.20 1.44
N TRP A 200 -21.98 -2.48 2.57
CA TRP A 200 -20.74 -3.22 2.58
C TRP A 200 -20.95 -4.67 2.11
N VAL A 201 -20.12 -5.08 1.15
CA VAL A 201 -19.89 -6.45 0.72
C VAL A 201 -18.50 -6.90 1.16
N TYR A 202 -18.37 -8.16 1.57
CA TYR A 202 -17.13 -8.69 2.11
C TYR A 202 -16.41 -9.54 1.07
N PRO A 203 -15.08 -9.35 0.87
CA PRO A 203 -14.30 -10.21 0.00
C PRO A 203 -14.37 -11.68 0.41
N VAL A 204 -14.51 -12.57 -0.56
CA VAL A 204 -14.48 -14.03 -0.37
C VAL A 204 -13.04 -14.58 -0.34
N ARG A 205 -12.08 -13.78 -0.81
CA ARG A 205 -10.64 -13.99 -0.68
C ARG A 205 -10.00 -12.65 -0.39
N GLN A 206 -9.04 -12.60 0.52
CA GLN A 206 -8.35 -11.37 0.88
C GLN A 206 -6.97 -11.66 1.49
N PRO A 207 -6.08 -10.66 1.54
CA PRO A 207 -4.82 -10.77 2.27
C PRO A 207 -5.08 -11.12 3.75
N PRO A 208 -4.13 -11.82 4.40
CA PRO A 208 -4.21 -12.08 5.83
C PRO A 208 -4.13 -10.78 6.64
N GLY A 209 -4.55 -10.84 7.90
CA GLY A 209 -4.49 -9.76 8.87
C GLY A 209 -5.65 -9.85 9.87
N GLU A 210 -5.57 -9.11 10.97
CA GLU A 210 -6.47 -9.29 12.11
C GLU A 210 -7.41 -8.08 12.27
N HIS A 211 -8.73 -8.30 12.18
CA HIS A 211 -9.73 -7.24 12.38
C HIS A 211 -9.63 -6.58 13.76
N GLY A 212 -9.47 -7.39 14.82
CA GLY A 212 -9.30 -6.90 16.20
C GLY A 212 -7.98 -6.15 16.44
N LYS A 213 -7.01 -6.30 15.52
CA LYS A 213 -5.78 -5.51 15.46
C LYS A 213 -5.82 -4.52 14.30
N ALA A 214 -7.01 -4.08 13.90
CA ALA A 214 -7.16 -2.94 13.00
C ALA A 214 -6.45 -3.12 11.63
N SER A 215 -6.53 -4.32 11.07
CA SER A 215 -5.91 -4.69 9.79
C SER A 215 -4.37 -4.64 9.77
N ILE A 216 -3.75 -5.04 10.87
CA ILE A 216 -2.28 -5.16 11.02
C ILE A 216 -1.80 -6.55 10.57
N GLY A 217 -0.69 -6.60 9.81
CA GLY A 217 -0.09 -7.85 9.33
C GLY A 217 1.43 -7.77 9.04
N PRO A 218 2.30 -7.64 10.05
CA PRO A 218 3.75 -7.39 9.87
C PRO A 218 4.49 -8.43 9.02
N TRP A 219 4.05 -9.69 9.07
CA TRP A 219 4.68 -10.81 8.36
C TRP A 219 4.49 -10.78 6.83
N TRP A 220 3.57 -9.95 6.35
CA TRP A 220 3.19 -9.87 4.94
C TRP A 220 3.61 -8.55 4.28
N ASN A 221 4.45 -7.78 4.97
CA ASN A 221 5.02 -6.55 4.44
C ASN A 221 5.78 -6.82 3.15
N ASN A 222 5.60 -5.92 2.19
CA ASN A 222 6.22 -5.95 0.87
C ASN A 222 5.82 -7.16 0.01
N GLN A 223 4.66 -7.76 0.29
CA GLN A 223 4.14 -8.89 -0.48
C GLN A 223 2.89 -8.52 -1.26
N GLN A 224 2.68 -9.25 -2.36
CA GLN A 224 1.45 -9.15 -3.13
C GLN A 224 0.43 -10.19 -2.67
N SER A 225 -0.85 -9.84 -2.78
CA SER A 225 -1.95 -10.75 -2.49
C SER A 225 -3.17 -10.40 -3.34
N ILE A 226 -4.25 -11.17 -3.21
CA ILE A 226 -5.47 -11.03 -4.01
C ILE A 226 -6.66 -10.77 -3.08
N ILE A 227 -7.40 -9.72 -3.39
CA ILE A 227 -8.78 -9.54 -2.92
C ILE A 227 -9.71 -10.07 -4.03
N ARG A 228 -10.68 -10.92 -3.69
CA ARG A 228 -11.77 -11.32 -4.59
C ARG A 228 -13.10 -10.91 -3.99
N VAL A 229 -13.88 -10.16 -4.76
CA VAL A 229 -15.22 -9.71 -4.39
C VAL A 229 -16.23 -10.34 -5.36
N ASN A 230 -17.23 -11.03 -4.83
CA ASN A 230 -18.35 -11.50 -5.65
C ASN A 230 -19.31 -10.34 -5.92
N LEU A 231 -19.75 -10.21 -7.16
CA LEU A 231 -20.71 -9.18 -7.57
C LEU A 231 -22.14 -9.68 -7.35
N PRO A 232 -23.09 -8.80 -6.99
CA PRO A 232 -24.51 -9.16 -6.96
C PRO A 232 -24.99 -9.66 -8.33
N ALA A 233 -25.87 -10.68 -8.33
CA ALA A 233 -26.49 -11.20 -9.56
C ALA A 233 -27.34 -10.14 -10.28
N GLY A 234 -27.99 -9.25 -9.52
CA GLY A 234 -28.83 -8.17 -10.04
C GLY A 234 -28.13 -6.81 -10.14
N ILE A 235 -26.80 -6.76 -10.19
CA ILE A 235 -26.05 -5.49 -10.27
C ILE A 235 -26.48 -4.67 -11.50
N LYS A 236 -26.67 -3.36 -11.32
CA LYS A 236 -27.13 -2.44 -12.39
C LYS A 236 -26.21 -1.24 -12.61
N CYS A 237 -25.06 -1.48 -13.20
CA CYS A 237 -24.12 -0.42 -13.57
C CYS A 237 -24.70 0.53 -14.63
N ALA A 238 -24.70 1.82 -14.33
CA ALA A 238 -25.20 2.91 -15.17
C ALA A 238 -24.10 3.87 -15.67
N GLY A 239 -22.85 3.71 -15.21
CA GLY A 239 -21.74 4.59 -15.58
C GLY A 239 -21.44 4.56 -17.08
N GLN A 240 -21.33 5.75 -17.68
CA GLN A 240 -21.02 5.94 -19.09
C GLN A 240 -19.85 6.92 -19.23
N TYR A 241 -18.80 6.48 -19.93
CA TYR A 241 -17.54 7.23 -20.01
C TYR A 241 -17.16 7.61 -21.44
N SER A 242 -17.30 6.68 -22.37
CA SER A 242 -17.01 6.87 -23.80
C SER A 242 -17.65 5.74 -24.63
N LYS A 243 -17.56 5.83 -25.97
CA LYS A 243 -18.05 4.77 -26.85
C LYS A 243 -17.36 3.44 -26.51
N GLY A 244 -18.15 2.42 -26.18
CA GLY A 244 -17.67 1.10 -25.76
C GLY A 244 -17.51 0.92 -24.24
N PHE A 245 -17.56 2.00 -23.45
CA PHE A 245 -17.44 1.97 -21.99
C PHE A 245 -18.73 2.49 -21.34
N GLN A 246 -19.75 1.65 -21.44
CA GLN A 246 -21.05 1.76 -20.75
C GLN A 246 -21.14 0.67 -19.69
N ASN A 247 -22.11 0.78 -18.77
CA ASN A 247 -22.28 -0.19 -17.68
C ASN A 247 -21.06 -0.28 -16.77
N VAL A 248 -20.41 0.85 -16.51
CA VAL A 248 -19.27 0.93 -15.60
C VAL A 248 -19.78 1.12 -14.18
N CYS A 249 -19.35 0.25 -13.27
CA CYS A 249 -19.51 0.41 -11.83
C CYS A 249 -18.18 0.80 -11.19
N MET A 250 -18.25 1.30 -9.95
CA MET A 250 -17.06 1.49 -9.12
C MET A 250 -17.08 0.51 -7.95
N LEU A 251 -16.03 -0.30 -7.81
CA LEU A 251 -15.80 -1.09 -6.60
C LEU A 251 -14.82 -0.34 -5.70
N ARG A 252 -15.26 0.08 -4.51
CA ARG A 252 -14.36 0.61 -3.48
C ARG A 252 -14.08 -0.48 -2.48
N CYS A 253 -12.81 -0.75 -2.20
CA CYS A 253 -12.40 -1.62 -1.09
C CYS A 253 -11.46 -0.85 -0.17
N GLU A 254 -11.62 -1.05 1.13
CA GLU A 254 -10.80 -0.45 2.18
C GLU A 254 -10.62 -1.42 3.35
N ASN A 255 -9.50 -1.31 4.05
CA ASN A 255 -9.26 -2.07 5.28
C ASN A 255 -9.74 -1.32 6.53
N TYR A 256 -9.52 -1.90 7.70
CA TYR A 256 -9.97 -1.35 8.99
C TYR A 256 -8.86 -0.58 9.73
N ALA A 257 -7.84 -0.12 9.00
CA ALA A 257 -6.73 0.61 9.60
C ALA A 257 -7.22 1.94 10.20
N PRO A 258 -6.99 2.20 11.50
CA PRO A 258 -7.41 3.42 12.17
C PRO A 258 -6.58 4.61 11.68
N ASN A 259 -5.38 4.30 11.18
CA ASN A 259 -4.49 5.25 10.53
C ASN A 259 -4.96 5.69 9.14
N GLY A 260 -6.25 5.55 8.85
CA GLY A 260 -6.86 5.83 7.57
C GLY A 260 -7.17 4.51 6.89
N PRO A 261 -8.45 4.16 6.67
CA PRO A 261 -8.78 3.01 5.85
C PRO A 261 -8.05 3.14 4.51
N PHE A 262 -7.23 2.14 4.18
CA PHE A 262 -6.42 2.13 2.98
C PHE A 262 -6.99 1.16 1.97
N GLY A 263 -6.85 1.48 0.69
CA GLY A 263 -7.33 0.64 -0.40
C GLY A 263 -7.32 1.39 -1.73
N ALA A 264 -8.35 1.22 -2.54
CA ALA A 264 -8.59 2.06 -3.72
C ALA A 264 -10.02 1.85 -4.27
N CYS A 265 -10.39 2.70 -5.22
CA CYS A 265 -11.49 2.46 -6.14
C CYS A 265 -10.99 1.71 -7.39
N VAL A 266 -11.76 0.75 -7.86
CA VAL A 266 -11.51 -0.05 -9.06
C VAL A 266 -12.72 0.07 -9.99
N PRO A 267 -12.57 0.70 -11.16
CA PRO A 267 -13.63 0.70 -12.16
C PRO A 267 -13.68 -0.67 -12.84
N PHE A 268 -14.89 -1.14 -13.10
CA PHE A 268 -15.11 -2.35 -13.90
C PHE A 268 -16.35 -2.19 -14.76
N GLN A 269 -16.31 -2.78 -15.94
CA GLN A 269 -17.43 -2.81 -16.86
C GLN A 269 -18.17 -4.14 -16.71
N VAL A 270 -19.49 -4.04 -16.55
CA VAL A 270 -20.36 -5.23 -16.54
C VAL A 270 -20.82 -5.54 -17.96
N MET A 271 -20.49 -6.76 -18.37
CA MET A 271 -20.96 -7.37 -19.62
C MET A 271 -22.23 -8.14 -19.31
N TYR A 272 -23.38 -7.49 -19.54
CA TYR A 272 -24.67 -8.16 -19.41
C TYR A 272 -24.85 -9.18 -20.54
N PRO A 273 -25.49 -10.33 -20.26
CA PRO A 273 -25.98 -11.20 -21.32
C PRO A 273 -26.82 -10.36 -22.28
N GLN A 274 -26.49 -10.39 -23.57
CA GLN A 274 -27.31 -9.74 -24.56
C GLN A 274 -28.67 -10.43 -24.56
N GLU A 275 -29.75 -9.72 -24.21
CA GLU A 275 -31.10 -10.24 -24.45
C GLU A 275 -31.17 -10.59 -25.95
N ALA A 276 -31.69 -11.79 -26.26
CA ALA A 276 -31.98 -12.15 -27.64
C ALA A 276 -32.79 -10.99 -28.26
N PRO A 277 -32.45 -10.54 -29.49
CA PRO A 277 -33.15 -9.41 -30.09
C PRO A 277 -34.64 -9.71 -30.05
N LYS A 278 -35.40 -8.88 -29.31
CA LYS A 278 -36.86 -8.96 -29.33
C LYS A 278 -37.27 -8.87 -30.80
N PRO A 279 -38.14 -9.78 -31.30
CA PRO A 279 -38.66 -9.68 -32.67
C PRO A 279 -39.10 -8.25 -32.92
N ALA A 280 -38.72 -7.69 -34.06
CA ALA A 280 -39.02 -6.30 -34.38
C ALA A 280 -40.53 -6.06 -34.15
N PRO A 281 -40.92 -5.10 -33.29
CA PRO A 281 -42.32 -4.79 -33.11
C PRO A 281 -42.89 -4.34 -34.46
N VAL A 282 -44.02 -4.92 -34.85
CA VAL A 282 -44.78 -4.50 -36.02
C VAL A 282 -45.08 -3.01 -35.86
N PRO A 283 -44.74 -2.14 -36.83
CA PRO A 283 -44.92 -0.71 -36.67
C PRO A 283 -46.42 -0.37 -36.57
N VAL A 284 -46.88 -0.07 -35.36
CA VAL A 284 -48.16 0.61 -35.13
C VAL A 284 -47.88 2.11 -35.11
N LYS A 285 -48.48 2.87 -36.02
CA LYS A 285 -48.46 4.33 -36.00
C LYS A 285 -49.20 4.81 -34.75
N VAL A 286 -48.47 5.37 -33.80
CA VAL A 286 -49.03 6.12 -32.66
C VAL A 286 -48.55 7.55 -32.78
N GLU A 287 -49.48 8.50 -32.77
CA GLU A 287 -49.18 9.94 -32.78
C GLU A 287 -48.54 10.36 -31.45
N PRO A 288 -47.50 11.21 -31.47
CA PRO A 288 -46.75 11.56 -30.27
C PRO A 288 -47.52 12.54 -29.38
N LYS A 289 -47.88 12.09 -28.17
CA LYS A 289 -48.30 12.96 -27.07
C LYS A 289 -47.06 13.50 -26.37
N VAL A 290 -46.89 14.83 -26.36
CA VAL A 290 -45.80 15.52 -25.68
C VAL A 290 -46.11 15.57 -24.18
N GLU A 291 -45.26 14.95 -23.38
CA GLU A 291 -45.27 15.04 -21.91
C GLU A 291 -44.30 16.16 -21.47
N PRO A 292 -44.71 17.09 -20.58
CA PRO A 292 -43.84 18.19 -20.15
C PRO A 292 -42.69 17.69 -19.26
N GLU A 293 -41.50 18.22 -19.49
CA GLU A 293 -40.30 17.91 -18.70
C GLU A 293 -40.49 18.31 -17.22
N PRO A 294 -40.10 17.45 -16.25
CA PRO A 294 -40.11 17.81 -14.84
C PRO A 294 -39.03 18.86 -14.53
N PRO A 295 -39.31 19.82 -13.63
CA PRO A 295 -38.36 20.88 -13.28
C PRO A 295 -37.09 20.30 -12.65
N LYS A 296 -35.94 20.64 -13.24
CA LYS A 296 -34.60 20.28 -12.75
C LYS A 296 -34.29 21.02 -11.45
N GLY A 297 -34.45 20.33 -10.32
CA GLY A 297 -33.94 20.77 -9.02
C GLY A 297 -32.46 20.42 -8.87
N ASN A 298 -31.64 21.40 -8.49
CA ASN A 298 -30.19 21.36 -8.32
C ASN A 298 -29.76 20.33 -7.25
N PRO A 299 -29.15 19.17 -7.62
CA PRO A 299 -28.44 18.34 -6.68
C PRO A 299 -27.06 18.98 -6.51
N GLY A 300 -26.93 19.80 -5.46
CA GLY A 300 -25.77 20.63 -5.15
C GLY A 300 -24.47 20.21 -5.83
N TYR A 301 -24.04 21.09 -6.74
CA TYR A 301 -22.77 21.18 -7.46
C TYR A 301 -22.75 20.58 -8.89
N ASP A 302 -23.25 21.36 -9.85
CA ASP A 302 -22.89 21.28 -11.27
C ASP A 302 -21.71 22.22 -11.61
N VAL A 303 -20.98 21.80 -12.63
CA VAL A 303 -19.67 22.18 -13.10
C VAL A 303 -19.66 23.40 -14.03
N GLY A 304 -18.51 24.10 -14.11
CA GLY A 304 -18.05 24.68 -15.38
C GLY A 304 -18.37 26.16 -15.67
N GLN A 305 -17.40 27.02 -15.40
CA GLN A 305 -16.93 28.04 -16.35
C GLN A 305 -15.41 28.11 -16.24
N SER A 306 -14.70 27.69 -17.28
CA SER A 306 -13.36 28.14 -17.72
C SER A 306 -12.19 28.31 -16.71
N ASN A 307 -12.32 27.92 -15.45
CA ASN A 307 -11.24 28.00 -14.45
C ASN A 307 -10.50 26.67 -14.25
N TYR A 308 -10.77 25.68 -15.10
CA TYR A 308 -9.90 24.53 -15.28
C TYR A 308 -9.17 24.66 -16.61
N LYS A 309 -7.85 24.92 -16.55
CA LYS A 309 -6.99 24.87 -17.73
C LYS A 309 -6.79 23.41 -18.12
N GLU A 310 -7.67 22.94 -19.01
CA GLU A 310 -7.43 21.80 -19.87
C GLU A 310 -5.99 21.89 -20.43
N ASN A 311 -5.26 20.78 -20.39
CA ASN A 311 -3.86 20.65 -20.86
C ASN A 311 -2.72 21.23 -19.98
N SER A 312 -2.95 21.74 -18.77
CA SER A 312 -1.80 22.11 -17.88
C SER A 312 -1.13 20.89 -17.24
N TYR A 313 -1.90 19.88 -16.83
CA TYR A 313 -1.42 18.78 -16.00
C TYR A 313 -0.66 17.67 -16.76
N TYR A 314 -1.00 17.41 -18.03
CA TYR A 314 -0.33 16.35 -18.83
C TYR A 314 0.52 16.85 -20.02
N LYS A 315 0.36 18.09 -20.50
CA LYS A 315 1.12 18.59 -21.66
C LYS A 315 2.41 19.32 -21.29
N ASN A 316 2.53 19.89 -20.09
CA ASN A 316 3.67 20.74 -19.73
C ASN A 316 4.37 20.31 -18.43
N LYS A 317 4.94 19.08 -18.38
CA LYS A 317 6.16 18.79 -17.57
C LYS A 317 6.73 17.37 -17.66
N ARG A 318 6.60 16.70 -18.81
CA ARG A 318 7.44 15.52 -19.11
C ARG A 318 8.93 15.84 -19.32
N ARG A 319 9.37 17.11 -19.18
CA ARG A 319 10.77 17.52 -19.43
C ARG A 319 11.50 18.26 -18.29
N ALA A 320 10.84 18.99 -17.39
CA ALA A 320 11.55 19.85 -16.43
C ALA A 320 11.59 19.30 -14.99
N VAL A 321 10.47 18.77 -14.46
CA VAL A 321 10.40 18.32 -13.06
C VAL A 321 10.87 16.87 -12.94
N SER A 322 10.49 15.97 -13.85
CA SER A 322 10.99 14.60 -13.79
C SER A 322 12.49 14.49 -14.10
N ALA A 323 13.07 15.28 -15.01
CA ALA A 323 14.47 15.08 -15.38
C ALA A 323 15.47 15.52 -14.31
N VAL A 324 15.21 16.64 -13.60
CA VAL A 324 16.10 17.14 -12.54
C VAL A 324 15.86 16.40 -11.23
N GLU A 325 14.59 16.21 -10.83
CA GLU A 325 14.25 15.49 -9.61
C GLU A 325 14.57 13.99 -9.73
N THR A 326 14.26 13.32 -10.85
CA THR A 326 14.62 11.90 -11.04
C THR A 326 16.14 11.71 -11.13
N ARG A 327 16.90 12.68 -11.67
CA ARG A 327 18.36 12.55 -11.80
C ARG A 327 19.09 12.88 -10.49
N ALA A 328 18.62 13.87 -9.73
CA ALA A 328 19.09 14.13 -8.37
C ALA A 328 18.74 12.98 -7.42
N MET A 329 17.53 12.41 -7.52
CA MET A 329 17.10 11.28 -6.70
C MET A 329 17.75 9.95 -7.10
N ARG A 330 17.94 9.65 -8.39
CA ARG A 330 18.74 8.48 -8.82
C ARG A 330 20.16 8.55 -8.26
N ARG A 331 20.75 9.74 -8.19
CA ARG A 331 22.05 9.96 -7.54
C ARG A 331 21.99 9.76 -6.02
N ALA A 332 20.96 10.26 -5.34
CA ALA A 332 20.79 10.05 -3.89
C ALA A 332 20.58 8.56 -3.52
N VAL A 333 19.79 7.82 -4.30
CA VAL A 333 19.59 6.36 -4.13
C VAL A 333 20.87 5.60 -4.46
N SER A 334 21.60 5.99 -5.51
CA SER A 334 22.90 5.41 -5.84
C SER A 334 23.94 5.66 -4.74
N MET A 335 23.94 6.85 -4.12
CA MET A 335 24.80 7.20 -2.99
C MET A 335 24.43 6.45 -1.69
N ALA A 336 23.13 6.26 -1.43
CA ALA A 336 22.68 5.47 -0.28
C ALA A 336 23.02 3.98 -0.46
N GLY A 337 22.87 3.45 -1.69
CA GLY A 337 23.26 2.08 -2.03
C GLY A 337 24.77 1.85 -1.96
N THR A 338 25.58 2.78 -2.46
CA THR A 338 27.05 2.69 -2.34
C THR A 338 27.53 2.82 -0.90
N ARG A 339 26.92 3.68 -0.08
CA ARG A 339 27.22 3.75 1.37
C ARG A 339 26.82 2.49 2.12
N ALA A 340 25.72 1.83 1.72
CA ALA A 340 25.31 0.56 2.31
C ALA A 340 26.32 -0.57 1.96
N ILE A 341 26.74 -0.63 0.68
CA ILE A 341 27.76 -1.58 0.22
C ILE A 341 29.12 -1.30 0.88
N GLU A 342 29.56 -0.04 0.98
CA GLU A 342 30.79 0.32 1.69
C GLU A 342 30.73 -0.02 3.19
N LYS A 343 29.57 0.15 3.83
CA LYS A 343 29.38 -0.22 5.24
C LYS A 343 29.44 -1.73 5.42
N GLU A 344 28.84 -2.48 4.50
CA GLU A 344 28.88 -3.95 4.50
C GLU A 344 30.29 -4.48 4.19
N GLU A 345 31.02 -3.84 3.27
CA GLU A 345 32.41 -4.16 2.94
C GLU A 345 33.37 -3.79 4.09
N LYS A 346 33.15 -2.67 4.79
CA LYS A 346 33.89 -2.33 6.03
C LYS A 346 33.59 -3.30 7.17
N MET A 347 32.34 -3.74 7.32
CA MET A 347 31.99 -4.76 8.31
C MET A 347 32.62 -6.11 7.97
N ARG A 348 32.62 -6.50 6.69
CA ARG A 348 33.32 -7.70 6.20
C ARG A 348 34.84 -7.61 6.39
N LYS A 349 35.47 -6.47 6.09
CA LYS A 349 36.91 -6.26 6.30
C LYS A 349 37.29 -6.23 7.78
N ARG A 350 36.42 -5.72 8.67
CA ARG A 350 36.58 -5.83 10.13
C ARG A 350 36.39 -7.26 10.65
N ALA A 351 35.49 -8.03 10.04
CA ALA A 351 35.29 -9.44 10.37
C ALA A 351 36.39 -10.36 9.78
N ALA A 352 37.10 -9.91 8.75
CA ALA A 352 38.18 -10.62 8.07
C ALA A 352 39.59 -10.22 8.52
N GLN A 353 39.73 -9.26 9.45
CA GLN A 353 41.01 -8.99 10.11
C GLN A 353 41.27 -10.08 11.15
N PRO A 354 42.38 -10.84 11.04
CA PRO A 354 42.76 -11.77 12.10
C PRO A 354 43.02 -10.97 13.38
N ALA A 355 42.55 -11.49 14.52
CA ALA A 355 42.94 -10.96 15.82
C ALA A 355 44.48 -10.97 15.88
N ASP A 356 45.07 -9.79 16.00
CA ASP A 356 46.51 -9.60 16.06
C ASP A 356 47.03 -10.25 17.36
N ALA A 357 47.53 -11.47 17.24
CA ALA A 357 48.39 -12.11 18.21
C ALA A 357 49.79 -11.51 18.03
N GLY A 358 50.10 -10.48 18.84
CA GLY A 358 51.31 -9.70 18.65
C GLY A 358 51.81 -8.96 19.89
N ALA A 359 51.76 -9.58 21.07
CA ALA A 359 52.62 -9.20 22.19
C ALA A 359 53.20 -10.48 22.82
N GLY A 360 54.38 -10.89 22.36
CA GLY A 360 55.12 -11.98 22.98
C GLY A 360 56.03 -12.80 22.06
N THR A 361 56.95 -12.17 21.34
CA THR A 361 58.12 -12.87 20.78
C THR A 361 59.39 -12.29 21.39
N HIS A 362 59.71 -12.73 22.60
CA HIS A 362 61.06 -12.78 23.15
C HIS A 362 61.12 -13.85 24.24
N ALA A 363 61.26 -15.10 23.82
CA ALA A 363 61.93 -16.15 24.58
C ALA A 363 61.91 -17.37 23.65
N LEU A 364 63.07 -17.74 23.13
CA LEU A 364 63.52 -19.10 22.81
C LEU A 364 64.74 -18.98 21.90
N GLU A 365 65.80 -18.36 22.44
CA GLU A 365 67.17 -18.58 22.02
C GLU A 365 68.07 -18.26 23.22
N ALA A 366 67.96 -19.08 24.26
CA ALA A 366 68.98 -19.21 25.27
C ALA A 366 68.87 -20.59 25.93
N GLU A 367 69.98 -21.32 25.85
CA GLU A 367 70.43 -22.26 26.88
C GLU A 367 69.93 -23.71 26.84
N GLU A 368 70.15 -24.38 25.70
CA GLU A 368 70.51 -25.81 25.68
C GLU A 368 71.98 -26.00 26.11
N LYS A 369 72.32 -25.58 27.35
CA LYS A 369 73.57 -25.95 28.02
C LYS A 369 73.53 -25.67 29.53
N ARG A 370 72.88 -26.56 30.28
CA ARG A 370 73.43 -27.05 31.57
C ARG A 370 72.68 -28.29 32.07
N LEU A 371 73.40 -29.40 31.98
CA LEU A 371 73.17 -30.67 32.66
C LEU A 371 72.75 -30.49 34.13
N GLY A 372 71.81 -31.29 34.62
CA GLY A 372 71.60 -31.46 36.06
C GLY A 372 70.33 -32.16 36.52
N HIS A 373 70.35 -33.50 36.48
CA HIS A 373 69.76 -34.40 37.49
C HIS A 373 68.24 -34.54 37.70
N SER A 374 67.81 -35.81 37.54
CA SER A 374 67.04 -36.63 38.51
C SER A 374 65.50 -36.66 38.46
N SER A 375 65.04 -37.70 37.76
CA SER A 375 64.19 -38.82 38.25
C SER A 375 62.72 -38.65 38.65
N SER A 376 61.95 -39.63 38.13
CA SER A 376 60.78 -40.32 38.72
C SER A 376 59.45 -39.56 38.67
N LYS A 377 58.29 -40.11 38.29
CA LYS A 377 57.78 -41.50 38.13
C LYS A 377 56.42 -41.41 37.38
N ARG A 378 56.07 -42.47 36.63
CA ARG A 378 54.76 -43.18 36.49
C ARG A 378 53.44 -42.37 36.51
N ALA A 379 52.37 -42.70 35.76
CA ALA A 379 52.07 -43.77 34.81
C ALA A 379 50.72 -43.46 34.10
N ALA A 380 50.58 -43.97 32.87
CA ALA A 380 49.45 -44.69 32.26
C ALA A 380 47.99 -44.15 32.39
N GLN A 381 47.43 -43.67 31.26
CA GLN A 381 46.42 -44.32 30.37
C GLN A 381 45.53 -45.47 30.90
N PRO A 382 44.41 -45.88 30.22
CA PRO A 382 43.66 -45.28 29.08
C PRO A 382 42.10 -45.50 29.11
N ALA A 383 41.43 -45.07 28.01
CA ALA A 383 40.31 -45.65 27.21
C ALA A 383 39.19 -46.50 27.89
N ASP A 384 37.93 -46.59 27.43
CA ASP A 384 37.38 -46.85 26.08
C ASP A 384 35.86 -46.58 26.12
N ALA A 385 35.21 -46.02 25.08
CA ALA A 385 34.39 -46.68 24.05
C ALA A 385 33.18 -47.52 24.52
N GLY A 386 32.01 -47.31 23.89
CA GLY A 386 30.88 -48.23 23.97
C GLY A 386 29.54 -47.67 23.51
N ALA A 387 29.14 -48.01 22.29
CA ALA A 387 27.84 -47.73 21.66
C ALA A 387 26.70 -48.60 22.24
N GLY A 388 25.44 -48.23 22.02
CA GLY A 388 24.30 -49.11 22.28
C GLY A 388 22.92 -48.49 22.01
N THR A 389 22.18 -49.13 21.10
CA THR A 389 20.86 -48.83 20.55
C THR A 389 19.67 -49.24 21.44
N ASN A 390 18.46 -48.73 21.10
CA ASN A 390 17.09 -49.30 21.16
C ASN A 390 16.08 -48.25 21.71
N ALA A 391 15.07 -47.78 20.97
CA ALA A 391 13.86 -48.43 20.44
C ALA A 391 12.74 -48.60 21.50
N LEU A 392 11.59 -47.96 21.19
CA LEU A 392 10.19 -48.26 21.58
C LEU A 392 9.79 -48.10 23.05
N GLU A 393 8.77 -47.27 23.31
CA GLU A 393 7.42 -47.74 23.65
C GLU A 393 6.41 -46.58 23.74
N ALA A 394 5.19 -46.87 23.32
CA ALA A 394 4.00 -46.06 23.45
C ALA A 394 3.18 -46.58 24.62
N GLU A 395 2.53 -45.70 25.39
CA GLU A 395 1.34 -46.07 26.15
C GLU A 395 0.27 -44.99 26.05
N GLU A 396 -0.93 -45.46 25.73
CA GLU A 396 -2.20 -44.76 25.87
C GLU A 396 -2.64 -44.75 27.35
N GLY A 397 -3.36 -43.69 27.76
CA GLY A 397 -4.03 -43.64 29.06
C GLY A 397 -5.21 -42.66 29.05
N LYS A 398 -6.40 -43.19 28.76
CA LYS A 398 -7.72 -42.54 28.91
C LYS A 398 -8.16 -42.45 30.38
N LEU A 399 -9.23 -41.67 30.60
CA LEU A 399 -10.10 -41.49 31.78
C LEU A 399 -9.72 -40.26 32.63
N GLY A 400 -10.60 -39.32 32.99
CA GLY A 400 -12.05 -39.24 32.86
C GLY A 400 -12.61 -38.43 34.05
N HIS A 401 -13.43 -37.42 33.73
CA HIS A 401 -14.61 -36.96 34.49
C HIS A 401 -14.52 -36.14 35.80
N LYS A 402 -15.51 -35.23 35.88
CA LYS A 402 -16.07 -34.43 37.01
C LYS A 402 -15.33 -33.13 37.35
N ALA A 403 -15.90 -31.96 37.04
CA ALA A 403 -17.07 -31.28 37.62
C ALA A 403 -16.76 -30.61 38.97
N ASN A 404 -16.53 -29.30 38.93
CA ASN A 404 -17.27 -28.25 39.65
C ASN A 404 -16.92 -26.90 39.05
#